data_AF-A0A1I0QD59-F1
#
_entry.id   AF-A0A1I0QD59-F1
#
_cell.length_a   1.000
_cell.length_b   1.000
_cell.length_c   1.000
_cell.angle_alpha   90.00
_cell.angle_beta   90.00
_cell.angle_gamma   90.00
#
_symmetry.space_group_name_H-M   'P 1'
#
loop_
_entity.id
_entity.type
_entity.pdbx_description
1 polymer ?
#
loop_
_entity_poly.entity_id
_entity_poly.type
_entity_poly.pdbx_seq_one_letter_code
_entity_poly.pdbx_strand_id
1 'polypeptide(L)'
;MAELFTLENATNLLMLCFLQAVLGFDNLLYISIESKRAPVAQQKSVRMWGIIIAVVLRVVLLFTMIQLIGALSEPFYTFQWTGVLEGAINFATCVFIVGGVFIMYTAVKEIGHMLSIDKLDHDVSGKSAKSATQVVILIVMMNLIFSFDSVLSALAITDVFPVLAIAIILSGLAMLLLADSVAAFLEANRMYEVLGLFILLIVGVVLLGEAGQAAVHGVENMGVPHEEAKDLALKVFGKEIVPMSKSTFYFSVIVLVAVEIIQSGYSRKLNAERKALQKHS
;
A
#
# COMPACT_ATOMS: atom_id res chain seq x y z
N MET A 1 0.31 -18.78 -19.07
CA MET A 1 0.30 -17.67 -20.07
C MET A 1 -1.11 -17.30 -20.53
N ALA A 2 -2.03 -18.26 -20.79
CA ALA A 2 -3.42 -17.96 -21.15
C ALA A 2 -4.24 -17.31 -20.01
N GLU A 3 -3.87 -17.55 -18.74
CA GLU A 3 -4.55 -16.93 -17.59
C GLU A 3 -4.20 -15.45 -17.38
N LEU A 4 -3.09 -14.94 -17.94
CA LEU A 4 -2.68 -13.53 -17.77
C LEU A 4 -3.57 -12.53 -18.52
N PHE A 5 -4.27 -12.99 -19.57
CA PHE A 5 -5.10 -12.16 -20.45
C PHE A 5 -6.61 -12.33 -20.20
N THR A 6 -7.01 -12.79 -19.02
CA THR A 6 -8.42 -12.74 -18.62
C THR A 6 -8.81 -11.29 -18.33
N LEU A 7 -10.07 -10.94 -18.61
CA LEU A 7 -10.57 -9.57 -18.33
C LEU A 7 -10.38 -9.22 -16.85
N GLU A 8 -10.58 -10.19 -15.96
CA GLU A 8 -10.35 -10.05 -14.52
C GLU A 8 -8.90 -9.71 -14.19
N ASN A 9 -7.92 -10.48 -14.70
CA ASN A 9 -6.52 -10.24 -14.40
C ASN A 9 -6.00 -8.94 -15.02
N ALA A 10 -6.53 -8.53 -16.17
CA ALA A 10 -6.24 -7.22 -16.75
C ALA A 10 -6.76 -6.08 -15.86
N THR A 11 -7.97 -6.20 -15.32
CA THR A 11 -8.52 -5.22 -14.36
C THR A 11 -7.72 -5.19 -13.06
N ASN A 12 -7.37 -6.37 -12.50
CA ASN A 12 -6.53 -6.47 -11.31
C ASN A 12 -5.16 -5.83 -11.55
N LEU A 13 -4.53 -6.09 -12.70
CA LEU A 13 -3.25 -5.49 -13.07
C LEU A 13 -3.34 -3.96 -13.15
N LEU A 14 -4.38 -3.43 -13.81
CA LEU A 14 -4.60 -1.99 -13.91
C LEU A 14 -4.75 -1.38 -12.52
N MET A 15 -5.58 -2.00 -11.67
CA MET A 15 -5.80 -1.54 -10.31
C MET A 15 -4.51 -1.60 -9.48
N LEU A 16 -3.75 -2.67 -9.58
CA LEU A 16 -2.47 -2.82 -8.89
C LEU A 16 -1.47 -1.76 -9.35
N CYS A 17 -1.34 -1.52 -10.65
CA CYS A 17 -0.48 -0.45 -11.18
C CYS A 17 -0.91 0.93 -10.65
N PHE A 18 -2.22 1.19 -10.61
CA PHE A 18 -2.77 2.43 -10.05
C PHE A 18 -2.45 2.57 -8.56
N LEU A 19 -2.77 1.55 -7.76
CA LEU A 19 -2.48 1.54 -6.33
C LEU A 19 -1.00 1.66 -6.04
N GLN A 20 -0.13 0.98 -6.80
CA GLN A 20 1.30 1.09 -6.62
C GLN A 20 1.84 2.46 -7.01
N ALA A 21 1.24 3.13 -8.00
CA ALA A 21 1.59 4.51 -8.33
C ALA A 21 1.17 5.48 -7.20
N VAL A 22 -0.03 5.29 -6.64
CA VAL A 22 -0.56 6.14 -5.57
C VAL A 22 0.14 5.88 -4.23
N LEU A 23 0.24 4.62 -3.80
CA LEU A 23 0.90 4.20 -2.55
C LEU A 23 2.43 4.26 -2.64
N GLY A 24 2.99 4.13 -3.85
CA GLY A 24 4.43 4.26 -4.09
C GLY A 24 4.95 5.70 -4.00
N PHE A 25 4.04 6.66 -3.81
CA PHE A 25 4.31 8.07 -3.54
C PHE A 25 5.29 8.25 -2.37
N ASP A 26 4.97 7.68 -1.20
CA ASP A 26 5.74 7.92 0.05
C ASP A 26 7.15 7.36 -0.09
N ASN A 27 7.23 6.19 -0.73
CA ASN A 27 8.48 5.52 -1.07
C ASN A 27 9.34 6.39 -1.99
N LEU A 28 8.73 7.02 -2.99
CA LEU A 28 9.43 7.86 -3.97
C LEU A 28 9.86 9.21 -3.39
N LEU A 29 9.00 9.87 -2.60
CA LEU A 29 9.36 11.11 -1.90
C LEU A 29 10.51 10.87 -0.93
N TYR A 30 10.46 9.78 -0.15
CA TYR A 30 11.55 9.43 0.76
C TYR A 30 12.86 9.18 -0.01
N ILE A 31 12.82 8.40 -1.09
CA ILE A 31 13.98 8.16 -1.96
C ILE A 31 14.52 9.49 -2.50
N SER A 32 13.66 10.39 -2.98
CA SER A 32 14.04 11.68 -3.53
C SER A 32 14.72 12.56 -2.49
N ILE A 33 14.12 12.69 -1.30
CA ILE A 33 14.63 13.51 -0.19
C ILE A 33 15.95 12.93 0.35
N GLU A 34 16.03 11.63 0.60
CA GLU A 34 17.24 11.01 1.16
C GLU A 34 18.38 11.00 0.13
N SER A 35 18.08 10.86 -1.18
CA SER A 35 19.09 10.94 -2.24
C SER A 35 19.78 12.31 -2.30
N LYS A 36 19.10 13.41 -1.93
CA LYS A 36 19.68 14.76 -1.85
C LYS A 36 20.75 14.90 -0.75
N ARG A 37 20.81 13.95 0.21
CA ARG A 37 21.85 13.91 1.26
C ARG A 37 23.16 13.27 0.82
N ALA A 38 23.17 12.65 -0.36
CA ALA A 38 24.40 12.14 -0.99
C ALA A 38 25.18 13.28 -1.69
N PRO A 39 26.48 13.10 -1.95
CA PRO A 39 27.27 14.05 -2.72
C PRO A 39 26.60 14.37 -4.07
N VAL A 40 26.57 15.65 -4.47
CA VAL A 40 25.81 16.15 -5.65
C VAL A 40 26.09 15.33 -6.91
N ALA A 41 27.35 14.95 -7.15
CA ALA A 41 27.74 14.14 -8.31
C ALA A 41 27.16 12.72 -8.32
N GLN A 42 26.74 12.20 -7.16
CA GLN A 42 26.28 10.80 -6.98
C GLN A 42 24.78 10.68 -6.73
N GLN A 43 24.04 11.78 -6.54
CA GLN A 43 22.61 11.75 -6.17
C GLN A 43 21.76 10.98 -7.18
N LYS A 44 21.99 11.19 -8.49
CA LYS A 44 21.28 10.48 -9.56
C LYS A 44 21.54 8.97 -9.53
N SER A 45 22.80 8.57 -9.35
CA SER A 45 23.19 7.17 -9.26
C SER A 45 22.63 6.50 -8.00
N VAL A 46 22.70 7.18 -6.84
CA VAL A 46 22.13 6.73 -5.57
C VAL A 46 20.63 6.50 -5.70
N ARG A 47 19.91 7.41 -6.35
CA ARG A 47 18.47 7.28 -6.60
C ARG A 47 18.16 6.08 -7.50
N MET A 48 18.86 5.96 -8.62
CA MET A 48 18.66 4.86 -9.58
C MET A 48 18.90 3.51 -8.91
N TRP A 49 20.04 3.34 -8.22
CA TRP A 49 20.34 2.11 -7.50
C TRP A 49 19.38 1.85 -6.35
N GLY A 50 18.98 2.89 -5.61
CA GLY A 50 17.97 2.80 -4.57
C GLY A 50 16.64 2.25 -5.09
N ILE A 51 16.15 2.75 -6.23
CA ILE A 51 14.91 2.28 -6.85
C ILE A 51 15.07 0.86 -7.41
N ILE A 52 16.16 0.54 -8.12
CA ILE A 52 16.38 -0.81 -8.66
C ILE A 52 16.41 -1.84 -7.53
N ILE A 53 17.19 -1.59 -6.47
CA ILE A 53 17.31 -2.50 -5.33
C ILE A 53 15.96 -2.63 -4.62
N ALA A 54 15.24 -1.52 -4.43
CA ALA A 54 13.89 -1.52 -3.85
C ALA A 54 12.92 -2.42 -4.63
N VAL A 55 12.85 -2.27 -5.95
CA VAL A 55 11.95 -3.08 -6.80
C VAL A 55 12.32 -4.56 -6.72
N VAL A 56 13.61 -4.89 -6.80
CA VAL A 56 14.08 -6.28 -6.67
C VAL A 56 13.70 -6.86 -5.31
N LEU A 57 14.00 -6.16 -4.22
CA LEU A 57 13.64 -6.60 -2.87
C LEU A 57 12.14 -6.75 -2.68
N ARG A 58 11.32 -5.92 -3.34
CA ARG A 58 9.87 -6.03 -3.27
C ARG A 58 9.35 -7.27 -3.99
N VAL A 59 9.91 -7.63 -5.13
CA VAL A 59 9.58 -8.90 -5.82
C VAL A 59 10.02 -10.09 -4.98
N VAL A 60 11.20 -10.04 -4.37
CA VAL A 60 11.68 -11.09 -3.46
C VAL A 60 10.78 -11.20 -2.24
N LEU A 61 10.45 -10.09 -1.58
CA LEU A 61 9.55 -10.04 -0.42
C LEU A 61 8.17 -10.61 -0.76
N LEU A 62 7.61 -10.23 -1.92
CA LEU A 62 6.36 -10.78 -2.41
C LEU A 62 6.43 -12.30 -2.54
N PHE A 63 7.45 -12.81 -3.23
CA PHE A 63 7.64 -14.24 -3.40
C PHE A 63 7.78 -14.95 -2.05
N THR A 64 8.60 -14.41 -1.14
CA THR A 64 8.78 -14.95 0.21
C THR A 64 7.47 -14.96 1.00
N MET A 65 6.67 -13.89 0.93
CA MET A 65 5.38 -13.81 1.63
C MET A 65 4.38 -14.85 1.10
N ILE A 66 4.24 -14.99 -0.22
CA ILE A 66 3.34 -16.00 -0.81
C ILE A 66 3.77 -17.40 -0.38
N GLN A 67 5.07 -17.70 -0.45
CA GLN A 67 5.59 -19.01 -0.03
C GLN A 67 5.39 -19.26 1.47
N LEU A 68 5.59 -18.24 2.31
CA LEU A 68 5.45 -18.38 3.75
C LEU A 68 3.99 -18.53 4.18
N ILE A 69 3.08 -17.78 3.55
CA ILE A 69 1.62 -17.92 3.75
C ILE A 69 1.17 -19.32 3.32
N GLY A 70 1.60 -19.80 2.15
CA GLY A 70 1.27 -21.14 1.69
C GLY A 70 1.85 -22.24 2.57
N ALA A 71 3.12 -22.13 2.97
CA ALA A 71 3.80 -23.13 3.80
C ALA A 71 3.24 -23.20 5.24
N LEU A 72 2.71 -22.09 5.76
CA LEU A 72 2.14 -22.00 7.10
C LEU A 72 0.62 -21.83 7.05
N SER A 73 -0.02 -22.58 6.14
CA SER A 73 -1.48 -22.60 5.96
C SER A 73 -2.22 -23.30 7.10
N GLU A 74 -1.56 -24.25 7.77
CA GLU A 74 -2.15 -25.01 8.88
C GLU A 74 -2.48 -24.10 10.07
N PRO A 75 -3.73 -24.14 10.58
CA PRO A 75 -4.09 -23.39 11.78
C PRO A 75 -3.30 -23.85 12.99
N PHE A 76 -2.65 -22.92 13.69
CA PHE A 76 -1.88 -23.24 14.90
C PHE A 76 -2.70 -23.18 16.17
N TYR A 77 -3.83 -22.44 16.16
CA TYR A 77 -4.71 -22.33 17.31
C TYR A 77 -6.15 -22.05 16.88
N THR A 78 -7.11 -22.65 17.57
CA THR A 78 -8.54 -22.43 17.34
C THR A 78 -9.18 -21.88 18.60
N PHE A 79 -9.80 -20.70 18.50
CA PHE A 79 -10.61 -20.14 19.56
C PHE A 79 -11.96 -20.83 19.63
N GLN A 80 -12.35 -21.20 20.85
CA GLN A 80 -13.65 -21.81 21.16
C GLN A 80 -14.40 -20.97 22.20
N TRP A 81 -14.19 -19.64 22.20
CA TRP A 81 -14.87 -18.77 23.15
C TRP A 81 -16.27 -18.43 22.61
N THR A 82 -17.21 -19.32 22.91
CA THR A 82 -18.58 -19.28 22.37
C THR A 82 -19.23 -17.92 22.60
N GLY A 83 -19.68 -17.27 21.52
CA GLY A 83 -20.37 -15.99 21.55
C GLY A 83 -19.48 -14.76 21.68
N VAL A 84 -18.15 -14.89 21.80
CA VAL A 84 -17.22 -13.76 21.86
C VAL A 84 -16.17 -13.81 20.76
N LEU A 85 -15.39 -14.89 20.71
CA LEU A 85 -14.35 -15.10 19.69
C LEU A 85 -14.25 -16.59 19.36
N GLU A 86 -14.59 -16.94 18.13
CA GLU A 86 -14.53 -18.30 17.61
C GLU A 86 -13.76 -18.29 16.28
N GLY A 87 -13.18 -19.43 15.90
CA GLY A 87 -12.46 -19.60 14.64
C GLY A 87 -10.97 -19.83 14.85
N ALA A 88 -10.26 -20.09 13.76
CA ALA A 88 -8.87 -20.51 13.80
C ALA A 88 -7.92 -19.42 13.34
N ILE A 89 -6.68 -19.49 13.80
CA ILE A 89 -5.60 -18.60 13.42
C ILE A 89 -4.51 -19.42 12.74
N ASN A 90 -4.12 -19.01 11.54
CA ASN A 90 -2.91 -19.45 10.88
C ASN A 90 -1.95 -18.26 10.67
N PHE A 91 -0.82 -18.51 10.00
CA PHE A 91 0.19 -17.47 9.80
C PHE A 91 -0.37 -16.25 9.05
N ALA A 92 -1.19 -16.49 8.02
CA ALA A 92 -1.83 -15.44 7.24
C ALA A 92 -2.78 -14.60 8.10
N THR A 93 -3.57 -15.20 8.99
CA THR A 93 -4.43 -14.46 9.94
C THR A 93 -3.60 -13.47 10.76
N CYS A 94 -2.46 -13.90 11.32
CA CYS A 94 -1.57 -13.01 12.07
C CYS A 94 -1.02 -11.87 11.21
N VAL A 95 -0.52 -12.19 10.02
CA VAL A 95 0.07 -11.19 9.11
C VAL A 95 -0.97 -10.17 8.68
N PHE A 96 -2.20 -10.60 8.36
CA PHE A 96 -3.27 -9.72 7.93
C PHE A 96 -3.84 -8.87 9.07
N ILE A 97 -3.96 -9.40 10.29
CA ILE A 97 -4.36 -8.60 11.47
C ILE A 97 -3.29 -7.54 11.77
N VAL A 98 -2.04 -7.97 11.94
CA VAL A 98 -0.95 -7.05 12.31
C VAL A 98 -0.73 -6.02 11.21
N GLY A 99 -0.68 -6.46 9.95
CA GLY A 99 -0.54 -5.59 8.79
C GLY A 99 -1.72 -4.64 8.62
N GLY A 100 -2.96 -5.13 8.71
CA GLY A 100 -4.16 -4.32 8.62
C GLY A 100 -4.21 -3.23 9.69
N VAL A 101 -3.97 -3.58 10.95
CA VAL A 101 -3.92 -2.59 12.05
C VAL A 101 -2.78 -1.60 11.86
N PHE A 102 -1.58 -2.07 11.49
CA PHE A 102 -0.42 -1.21 11.26
C PHE A 102 -0.67 -0.19 10.15
N ILE A 103 -1.22 -0.64 9.04
CA ILE A 103 -1.58 0.18 7.88
C ILE A 103 -2.65 1.21 8.25
N MET A 104 -3.73 0.79 8.91
CA MET A 104 -4.80 1.70 9.34
C MET A 104 -4.29 2.75 10.33
N TYR A 105 -3.50 2.33 11.32
CA TYR A 105 -2.91 3.24 12.30
C TYR A 105 -2.01 4.27 11.61
N THR A 106 -1.16 3.84 10.69
CA THR A 106 -0.26 4.71 9.94
C THR A 106 -1.07 5.72 9.10
N ALA A 107 -2.08 5.25 8.35
CA ALA A 107 -2.94 6.11 7.55
C ALA A 107 -3.66 7.17 8.41
N VAL A 108 -4.29 6.77 9.52
CA VAL A 108 -5.00 7.69 10.43
C VAL A 108 -4.04 8.70 11.05
N LYS A 109 -2.86 8.25 11.49
CA LYS A 109 -1.84 9.11 12.07
C LYS A 109 -1.35 10.16 11.07
N GLU A 110 -1.04 9.76 9.84
CA GLU A 110 -0.56 10.68 8.80
C GLU A 110 -1.66 11.66 8.35
N ILE A 111 -2.91 11.20 8.19
CA ILE A 111 -4.05 12.08 7.94
C ILE A 111 -4.21 13.10 9.07
N GLY A 112 -4.14 12.65 10.33
CA GLY A 112 -4.21 13.53 11.49
C GLY A 112 -3.09 14.57 11.52
N HIS A 113 -1.87 14.17 11.18
CA HIS A 113 -0.73 15.08 11.09
C HIS A 113 -0.98 16.16 10.02
N MET A 114 -1.44 15.80 8.82
CA MET A 114 -1.75 16.76 7.75
C MET A 114 -2.83 17.77 8.14
N LEU A 115 -3.86 17.32 8.89
CA LEU A 115 -4.92 18.21 9.39
C LEU A 115 -4.44 19.13 10.51
N SER A 116 -3.43 18.71 11.27
CA SER A 116 -2.86 19.48 12.39
C SER A 116 -1.80 20.50 11.99
N ILE A 117 -1.41 20.57 10.72
CA ILE A 117 -0.41 21.55 10.25
C ILE A 117 -1.05 22.94 10.15
N ASP A 118 -1.08 23.60 11.30
CA ASP A 118 -0.59 24.97 11.41
C ASP A 118 0.93 24.86 11.67
N LYS A 119 1.75 25.25 10.67
CA LYS A 119 3.23 25.41 10.71
C LYS A 119 4.07 24.28 11.32
N LEU A 120 4.67 23.44 10.47
CA LEU A 120 6.03 22.94 10.72
C LEU A 120 6.85 23.01 9.43
N ASP A 121 7.75 23.98 9.41
CA ASP A 121 8.83 24.14 8.47
C ASP A 121 9.74 22.90 8.60
N HIS A 122 9.89 22.13 7.53
CA HIS A 122 10.84 21.02 7.53
C HIS A 122 12.24 21.61 7.39
N ASP A 123 12.82 21.94 8.54
CA ASP A 123 14.19 22.44 8.65
C ASP A 123 15.16 21.32 8.22
N VAL A 124 15.60 21.36 6.97
CA VAL A 124 16.67 20.49 6.43
C VAL A 124 18.04 21.13 6.65
N SER A 125 18.20 21.96 7.68
CA SER A 125 19.49 22.53 8.05
C SER A 125 20.20 21.64 9.08
N GLY A 126 21.36 21.07 8.69
CA GLY A 126 22.41 20.71 9.67
C GLY A 126 22.81 19.24 9.85
N LYS A 127 22.34 18.25 9.06
CA LYS A 127 22.89 16.87 9.15
C LYS A 127 24.07 16.70 8.17
N SER A 128 25.21 16.24 8.69
CA SER A 128 26.45 15.99 7.93
C SER A 128 26.19 15.17 6.67
N ALA A 129 26.88 15.50 5.56
CA ALA A 129 26.84 14.72 4.32
C ALA A 129 27.10 13.24 4.61
N LYS A 130 26.12 12.38 4.34
CA LYS A 130 26.27 10.93 4.50
C LYS A 130 26.98 10.37 3.26
N SER A 131 27.76 9.31 3.45
CA SER A 131 28.32 8.57 2.30
C SER A 131 27.20 8.02 1.41
N ALA A 132 27.41 8.00 0.09
CA ALA A 132 26.43 7.50 -0.87
C ALA A 132 25.96 6.07 -0.53
N THR A 133 26.86 5.20 -0.08
CA THR A 133 26.51 3.83 0.36
C THR A 133 25.56 3.84 1.56
N GLN A 134 25.79 4.73 2.54
CA GLN A 134 24.93 4.84 3.72
C GLN A 134 23.54 5.35 3.35
N VAL A 135 23.47 6.28 2.39
CA VAL A 135 22.19 6.78 1.85
C VAL A 135 21.44 5.66 1.13
N VAL A 136 22.09 4.87 0.28
CA VAL A 136 21.47 3.71 -0.39
C VAL A 136 20.96 2.69 0.63
N ILE A 137 21.75 2.33 1.64
CA ILE A 137 21.32 1.37 2.67
C ILE A 137 20.07 1.88 3.41
N LEU A 138 20.02 3.17 3.76
CA LEU A 138 18.88 3.74 4.45
C LEU A 138 17.63 3.80 3.57
N ILE A 139 17.80 4.15 2.28
CA ILE A 139 16.75 4.09 1.29
C ILE A 139 16.19 2.67 1.20
N VAL A 140 17.06 1.68 1.08
CA VAL A 140 16.68 0.27 0.95
C VAL A 140 15.96 -0.24 2.19
N MET A 141 16.47 0.07 3.39
CA MET A 141 15.85 -0.36 4.65
C MET A 141 14.45 0.24 4.83
N MET A 142 14.29 1.54 4.61
CA MET A 142 12.97 2.17 4.70
C MET A 142 12.02 1.67 3.62
N ASN A 143 12.52 1.47 2.40
CA ASN A 143 11.72 0.92 1.33
C ASN A 143 11.26 -0.52 1.64
N LEU A 144 12.09 -1.33 2.30
CA LEU A 144 11.69 -2.67 2.74
C LEU A 144 10.54 -2.61 3.74
N ILE A 145 10.61 -1.71 4.73
CA ILE A 145 9.54 -1.50 5.71
C ILE A 145 8.24 -1.08 5.02
N PHE A 146 8.27 -0.07 4.16
CA PHE A 146 7.08 0.37 3.41
C PHE A 146 6.61 -0.64 2.35
N SER A 147 7.50 -1.50 1.86
CA SER A 147 7.14 -2.55 0.91
C SER A 147 6.20 -3.57 1.54
N PHE A 148 6.25 -3.80 2.86
CA PHE A 148 5.29 -4.67 3.54
C PHE A 148 3.85 -4.23 3.29
N ASP A 149 3.52 -2.97 3.56
CA ASP A 149 2.16 -2.45 3.40
C ASP A 149 1.64 -2.68 1.99
N SER A 150 2.49 -2.34 1.02
CA SER A 150 2.16 -2.39 -0.39
C SER A 150 2.12 -3.82 -0.97
N VAL A 151 2.81 -4.78 -0.34
CA VAL A 151 2.76 -6.21 -0.69
C VAL A 151 1.49 -6.82 -0.09
N LEU A 152 1.19 -6.57 1.18
CA LEU A 152 -0.05 -7.01 1.82
C LEU A 152 -1.27 -6.45 1.10
N SER A 153 -1.24 -5.17 0.75
CA SER A 153 -2.26 -4.52 -0.09
C SER A 153 -2.51 -5.24 -1.42
N ALA A 154 -1.44 -5.75 -2.03
CA ALA A 154 -1.53 -6.41 -3.31
C ALA A 154 -2.09 -7.84 -3.18
N LEU A 155 -1.70 -8.55 -2.12
CA LEU A 155 -2.24 -9.88 -1.79
C LEU A 155 -3.75 -9.84 -1.53
N ALA A 156 -4.27 -8.75 -0.97
CA ALA A 156 -5.71 -8.55 -0.79
C ALA A 156 -6.51 -8.45 -2.11
N ILE A 157 -5.85 -8.29 -3.26
CA ILE A 157 -6.50 -8.08 -4.56
C ILE A 157 -6.46 -9.34 -5.42
N THR A 158 -5.31 -10.01 -5.46
CA THR A 158 -5.12 -11.22 -6.26
C THR A 158 -3.95 -12.03 -5.72
N ASP A 159 -4.08 -13.35 -5.79
CA ASP A 159 -3.02 -14.30 -5.43
C ASP A 159 -2.16 -14.71 -6.64
N VAL A 160 -2.44 -14.16 -7.82
CA VAL A 160 -1.76 -14.52 -9.07
C VAL A 160 -0.39 -13.84 -9.11
N PHE A 161 0.64 -14.58 -8.70
CA PHE A 161 2.02 -14.08 -8.63
C PHE A 161 2.50 -13.34 -9.90
N PRO A 162 2.29 -13.85 -11.14
CA PRO A 162 2.70 -13.14 -12.34
C PRO A 162 2.07 -11.74 -12.48
N VAL A 163 0.80 -11.58 -12.10
CA VAL A 163 0.09 -10.29 -12.17
C VAL A 163 0.69 -9.30 -11.17
N LEU A 164 0.92 -9.76 -9.93
CA LEU A 164 1.53 -8.97 -8.88
C LEU A 164 2.97 -8.53 -9.22
N ALA A 165 3.78 -9.46 -9.72
CA ALA A 165 5.17 -9.20 -10.10
C ALA A 165 5.26 -8.23 -11.28
N ILE A 166 4.43 -8.41 -12.31
CA ILE A 166 4.36 -7.49 -13.46
C ILE A 166 3.95 -6.10 -13.00
N ALA A 167 2.95 -5.97 -12.12
CA ALA A 167 2.56 -4.68 -11.55
C ALA A 167 3.76 -3.99 -10.89
N ILE A 168 4.45 -4.69 -9.97
CA ILE A 168 5.61 -4.14 -9.24
C ILE A 168 6.71 -3.70 -10.20
N ILE A 169 7.01 -4.49 -11.23
CA ILE A 169 8.06 -4.18 -12.21
C ILE A 169 7.65 -2.98 -13.07
N LEU A 170 6.41 -2.94 -13.56
CA LEU A 170 5.92 -1.81 -14.37
C LEU A 170 5.88 -0.51 -13.57
N SER A 171 5.41 -0.57 -12.32
CA SER A 171 5.41 0.57 -11.41
C SER A 171 6.83 1.03 -11.09
N GLY A 172 7.74 0.10 -10.80
CA GLY A 172 9.15 0.38 -10.56
C GLY A 172 9.85 1.02 -11.77
N LEU A 173 9.55 0.54 -12.98
CA LEU A 173 10.06 1.12 -14.22
C LEU A 173 9.51 2.53 -14.44
N ALA A 174 8.21 2.74 -14.22
CA ALA A 174 7.61 4.06 -14.29
C ALA A 174 8.25 5.02 -13.27
N MET A 175 8.54 4.56 -12.05
CA MET A 175 9.28 5.35 -11.06
C MET A 175 10.69 5.70 -11.54
N LEU A 176 11.44 4.75 -12.11
CA LEU A 176 12.79 5.04 -12.64
C LEU A 176 12.77 6.11 -13.73
N LEU A 177 11.78 6.05 -14.63
CA LEU A 177 11.68 6.96 -15.78
C LEU A 177 11.11 8.33 -15.40
N LEU A 178 10.21 8.38 -14.41
CA LEU A 178 9.42 9.57 -14.09
C LEU A 178 9.70 10.13 -12.69
N ALA A 179 10.69 9.63 -11.96
CA ALA A 179 10.93 9.99 -10.55
C ALA A 179 10.93 11.49 -10.26
N ASP A 180 11.64 12.28 -11.08
CA ASP A 180 11.73 13.74 -10.89
C ASP A 180 10.39 14.43 -11.15
N SER A 181 9.71 14.06 -12.24
CA SER A 181 8.42 14.63 -12.61
C SER A 181 7.32 14.26 -11.62
N VAL A 182 7.31 13.00 -11.16
CA VAL A 182 6.37 12.50 -10.16
C VAL A 182 6.62 13.20 -8.83
N ALA A 183 7.85 13.27 -8.34
CA ALA A 183 8.16 13.99 -7.10
C ALA A 183 7.73 15.47 -7.16
N ALA A 184 8.03 16.18 -8.24
CA ALA A 184 7.66 17.59 -8.40
C ALA A 184 6.14 17.79 -8.54
N PHE A 185 5.44 16.92 -9.27
CA PHE A 185 3.98 16.97 -9.39
C PHE A 185 3.31 16.76 -8.03
N LEU A 186 3.85 15.83 -7.24
CA LEU A 186 3.33 15.45 -5.94
C LEU A 186 3.57 16.51 -4.87
N GLU A 187 4.77 17.09 -4.81
CA GLU A 187 5.05 18.27 -3.97
C GLU A 187 4.08 19.43 -4.28
N ALA A 188 3.74 19.62 -5.56
CA ALA A 188 2.81 20.66 -6.00
C ALA A 188 1.32 20.31 -5.75
N ASN A 189 0.98 19.04 -5.53
CA ASN A 189 -0.41 18.58 -5.41
C ASN A 189 -0.61 17.63 -4.21
N ARG A 190 -0.32 18.12 -3.00
CA ARG A 190 -0.47 17.39 -1.71
C ARG A 190 -1.84 16.75 -1.48
N MET A 191 -2.89 17.17 -2.20
CA MET A 191 -4.20 16.51 -2.11
C MET A 191 -4.17 15.04 -2.58
N TYR A 192 -3.32 14.69 -3.57
CA TYR A 192 -3.19 13.31 -4.02
C TYR A 192 -2.44 12.41 -3.03
N GLU A 193 -1.66 13.00 -2.13
CA GLU A 193 -1.03 12.30 -1.00
C GLU A 193 -2.11 11.81 -0.02
N VAL A 194 -3.04 12.69 0.34
CA VAL A 194 -4.19 12.37 1.21
C VAL A 194 -5.07 11.27 0.60
N LEU A 195 -5.32 11.33 -0.72
CA LEU A 195 -6.04 10.28 -1.45
C LEU A 195 -5.38 8.90 -1.25
N GLY A 196 -4.05 8.83 -1.32
CA GLY A 196 -3.31 7.59 -1.09
C GLY A 196 -3.46 7.05 0.32
N LEU A 197 -3.45 7.93 1.33
CA LEU A 197 -3.69 7.54 2.73
C LEU A 197 -5.11 7.00 2.96
N PHE A 198 -6.12 7.57 2.30
CA PHE A 198 -7.48 7.03 2.37
C PHE A 198 -7.62 5.66 1.69
N ILE A 199 -6.97 5.48 0.53
CA ILE A 199 -6.90 4.16 -0.13
C ILE A 199 -6.21 3.16 0.80
N LEU A 200 -5.09 3.55 1.40
CA LEU A 200 -4.34 2.74 2.35
C LEU A 200 -5.21 2.32 3.56
N LEU A 201 -6.02 3.24 4.09
CA LEU A 201 -6.99 2.94 5.14
C LEU A 201 -8.02 1.89 4.71
N ILE A 202 -8.59 2.02 3.50
CA ILE A 202 -9.53 1.03 2.95
C ILE A 202 -8.85 -0.32 2.83
N VAL A 203 -7.62 -0.36 2.33
CA VAL A 203 -6.87 -1.62 2.21
C VAL A 203 -6.61 -2.25 3.58
N GLY A 204 -6.29 -1.44 4.59
CA GLY A 204 -6.18 -1.93 5.96
C GLY A 204 -7.47 -2.61 6.45
N VAL A 205 -8.64 -2.05 6.13
CA VAL A 205 -9.94 -2.69 6.42
C VAL A 205 -10.13 -3.99 5.63
N VAL A 206 -9.74 -4.02 4.35
CA VAL A 206 -9.80 -5.25 3.54
C VAL A 206 -8.94 -6.35 4.17
N LEU A 207 -7.72 -6.03 4.61
CA LEU A 207 -6.83 -7.00 5.27
C LEU A 207 -7.41 -7.55 6.57
N LEU A 208 -8.04 -6.71 7.40
CA LEU A 208 -8.73 -7.20 8.60
C LEU A 208 -9.91 -8.13 8.25
N GLY A 209 -10.57 -7.88 7.13
CA GLY A 209 -11.57 -8.78 6.57
C GLY A 209 -10.98 -10.11 6.11
N GLU A 210 -9.88 -10.06 5.33
CA GLU A 210 -9.15 -11.25 4.86
C GLU A 210 -8.62 -12.10 6.00
N ALA A 211 -8.19 -11.47 7.10
CA ALA A 211 -7.79 -12.20 8.31
C ALA A 211 -8.90 -13.11 8.84
N GLY A 212 -10.16 -12.73 8.68
CA GLY A 212 -11.31 -13.51 9.12
C GLY A 212 -11.45 -14.84 8.39
N GLN A 213 -11.08 -14.88 7.11
CA GLN A 213 -11.18 -16.07 6.26
C GLN A 213 -9.82 -16.73 5.99
N ALA A 214 -8.72 -16.14 6.44
CA ALA A 214 -7.37 -16.61 6.15
C ALA A 214 -7.11 -18.07 6.59
N ALA A 215 -7.68 -18.51 7.71
CA ALA A 215 -7.58 -19.89 8.15
C ALA A 215 -8.37 -20.86 7.25
N VAL A 216 -9.55 -20.44 6.78
CA VAL A 216 -10.38 -21.18 5.81
C VAL A 216 -9.61 -21.35 4.51
N HIS A 217 -9.13 -20.24 3.92
CA HIS A 217 -8.33 -20.26 2.69
C HIS A 217 -7.06 -21.11 2.83
N GLY A 218 -6.42 -21.09 4.01
CA GLY A 218 -5.26 -21.92 4.30
C GLY A 218 -5.56 -23.42 4.18
N VAL A 219 -6.64 -23.90 4.83
CA VAL A 219 -6.99 -25.32 4.76
C VAL A 219 -7.56 -25.74 3.40
N GLU A 220 -8.24 -24.83 2.69
CA GLU A 220 -8.68 -25.07 1.32
C GLU A 220 -7.50 -25.29 0.37
N ASN A 221 -6.45 -24.49 0.52
CA ASN A 221 -5.21 -24.67 -0.25
C ASN A 221 -4.51 -26.01 0.06
N MET A 222 -4.80 -26.63 1.21
CA MET A 222 -4.34 -27.98 1.56
C MET A 222 -5.28 -29.09 1.08
N GLY A 223 -6.39 -28.76 0.40
CA GLY A 223 -7.33 -29.71 -0.20
C GLY A 223 -8.58 -30.00 0.65
N VAL A 224 -8.81 -29.27 1.74
CA VAL A 224 -10.03 -29.40 2.55
C VAL A 224 -11.20 -28.69 1.84
N PRO A 225 -12.36 -29.32 1.66
CA PRO A 225 -13.53 -28.66 1.05
C PRO A 225 -14.03 -27.48 1.89
N HIS A 226 -14.54 -26.43 1.22
CA HIS A 226 -15.07 -25.22 1.86
C HIS A 226 -16.10 -25.50 2.97
N GLU A 227 -16.99 -26.48 2.75
CA GLU A 227 -18.04 -26.85 3.70
C GLU A 227 -17.50 -27.38 5.04
N GLU A 228 -16.32 -27.98 5.04
CA GLU A 228 -15.63 -28.45 6.24
C GLU A 228 -14.75 -27.36 6.86
N ALA A 229 -14.25 -26.44 6.03
CA ALA A 229 -13.36 -25.36 6.43
C ALA A 229 -14.08 -24.15 7.03
N LYS A 230 -15.34 -23.89 6.66
CA LYS A 230 -16.10 -22.67 7.04
C LYS A 230 -16.18 -22.40 8.54
N ASP A 231 -16.15 -23.44 9.37
CA ASP A 231 -16.20 -23.28 10.84
C ASP A 231 -14.90 -22.73 11.44
N LEU A 232 -13.81 -22.70 10.65
CA LEU A 232 -12.55 -22.07 11.01
C LEU A 232 -12.54 -20.56 10.78
N ALA A 233 -13.57 -20.00 10.13
CA ALA A 233 -13.69 -18.56 9.94
C ALA A 233 -13.73 -17.83 11.29
N LEU A 234 -13.00 -16.72 11.40
CA LEU A 234 -12.99 -15.90 12.60
C LEU A 234 -14.35 -15.23 12.80
N LYS A 235 -14.99 -15.52 13.93
CA LYS A 235 -16.27 -14.98 14.34
C LYS A 235 -16.08 -14.10 15.56
N VAL A 236 -16.60 -12.89 15.50
CA VAL A 236 -16.63 -11.94 16.62
C VAL A 236 -18.08 -11.67 16.98
N PHE A 237 -18.45 -11.87 18.24
CA PHE A 237 -19.84 -11.78 18.72
C PHE A 237 -20.82 -12.67 17.91
N GLY A 238 -20.37 -13.86 17.51
CA GLY A 238 -21.16 -14.81 16.71
C GLY A 238 -21.36 -14.40 15.24
N LYS A 239 -20.68 -13.36 14.76
CA LYS A 239 -20.72 -12.93 13.36
C LYS A 239 -19.37 -13.16 12.70
N GLU A 240 -19.41 -13.78 11.53
CA GLU A 240 -18.22 -13.99 10.70
C GLU A 240 -17.65 -12.66 10.22
N ILE A 241 -16.33 -12.53 10.30
CA ILE A 241 -15.60 -11.46 9.66
C ILE A 241 -15.43 -11.87 8.20
N VAL A 242 -16.12 -11.14 7.31
CA VAL A 242 -16.12 -11.39 5.87
C VAL A 242 -15.35 -10.29 5.17
N PRO A 243 -14.41 -10.61 4.26
CA PRO A 243 -13.71 -9.61 3.48
C PRO A 243 -14.65 -8.84 2.57
N MET A 244 -14.30 -7.58 2.33
CA MET A 244 -14.99 -6.75 1.35
C MET A 244 -14.76 -7.32 -0.05
N SER A 245 -15.81 -7.40 -0.87
CA SER A 245 -15.65 -7.90 -2.24
C SER A 245 -14.75 -6.99 -3.08
N LYS A 246 -13.99 -7.57 -4.02
CA LYS A 246 -13.09 -6.83 -4.93
C LYS A 246 -13.83 -5.72 -5.69
N SER A 247 -15.07 -5.97 -6.12
CA SER A 247 -15.88 -4.98 -6.82
C SER A 247 -16.26 -3.81 -5.93
N THR A 248 -16.61 -4.06 -4.67
CA THR A 248 -16.86 -2.99 -3.69
C THR A 248 -15.57 -2.19 -3.47
N PHE A 249 -14.42 -2.85 -3.32
CA PHE A 249 -13.14 -2.18 -3.15
C PHE A 249 -12.81 -1.26 -4.34
N TYR A 250 -12.92 -1.77 -5.58
CA TYR A 250 -12.68 -0.98 -6.80
C TYR A 250 -13.65 0.19 -6.91
N PHE A 251 -14.92 -0.05 -6.63
CA PHE A 251 -15.93 0.99 -6.62
C PHE A 251 -15.60 2.09 -5.61
N SER A 252 -15.21 1.73 -4.38
CA SER A 252 -14.80 2.69 -3.35
C SER A 252 -13.61 3.53 -3.78
N VAL A 253 -12.59 2.93 -4.39
CA VAL A 253 -11.42 3.69 -4.87
C VAL A 253 -11.79 4.61 -6.03
N ILE A 254 -12.58 4.15 -7.01
CA ILE A 254 -13.04 4.99 -8.12
C ILE A 254 -13.84 6.19 -7.60
N VAL A 255 -14.76 5.96 -6.66
CA VAL A 255 -15.55 7.03 -6.02
C VAL A 255 -14.64 8.01 -5.28
N LEU A 256 -13.67 7.52 -4.50
CA LEU A 256 -12.71 8.34 -3.77
C LEU A 256 -11.91 9.25 -4.73
N VAL A 257 -11.41 8.69 -5.82
CA VAL A 257 -10.68 9.43 -6.87
C VAL A 257 -11.58 10.46 -7.53
N ALA A 258 -12.82 10.10 -7.88
CA ALA A 258 -13.76 11.01 -8.50
C ALA A 258 -14.11 12.19 -7.58
N VAL A 259 -14.36 11.92 -6.30
CA VAL A 259 -14.61 12.95 -5.29
C VAL A 259 -13.41 13.88 -5.17
N GLU A 260 -12.19 13.36 -5.11
CA GLU A 260 -10.97 14.17 -5.02
C GLU A 260 -10.77 15.05 -6.25
N ILE A 261 -11.02 14.52 -7.46
CA ILE A 261 -10.95 15.32 -8.70
C ILE A 261 -11.96 16.47 -8.67
N ILE A 262 -13.19 16.22 -8.22
CA ILE A 262 -14.24 17.25 -8.10
C ILE A 262 -13.85 18.30 -7.06
N GLN A 263 -13.39 17.88 -5.87
CA GLN A 263 -12.98 18.78 -4.78
C GLN A 263 -11.77 19.63 -5.16
N SER A 264 -10.77 19.03 -5.81
CA SER A 264 -9.60 19.74 -6.32
C SER A 264 -10.00 20.77 -7.39
N GLY A 265 -10.90 20.40 -8.31
CA GLY A 265 -11.45 21.31 -9.31
C GLY A 265 -12.21 22.50 -8.71
N TYR A 266 -13.05 22.24 -7.70
CA TYR A 266 -13.80 23.27 -6.98
C TYR A 266 -12.84 24.23 -6.23
N SER A 267 -11.88 23.67 -5.49
CA SER A 267 -10.88 24.45 -4.73
C SER A 267 -10.02 25.34 -5.63
N ARG A 268 -9.63 24.84 -6.82
CA ARG A 268 -8.89 25.63 -7.82
C ARG A 268 -9.72 26.83 -8.33
N LYS A 269 -10.99 26.63 -8.65
CA LYS A 269 -11.90 27.72 -9.07
C LYS A 269 -12.08 28.77 -7.98
N LEU A 270 -12.33 28.31 -6.75
CA LEU A 270 -12.56 29.19 -5.61
C LEU A 270 -11.31 30.02 -5.26
N ASN A 271 -10.12 29.42 -5.35
CA ASN A 271 -8.85 30.14 -5.19
C ASN A 271 -8.58 31.14 -6.32
N ALA A 272 -8.97 30.84 -7.56
CA ALA A 272 -8.86 31.79 -8.67
C ALA A 272 -9.77 33.01 -8.48
N GLU A 273 -11.00 32.80 -8.00
CA GLU A 273 -11.94 33.87 -7.70
C GLU A 273 -11.47 34.75 -6.53
N ARG A 274 -10.98 34.14 -5.43
CA ARG A 274 -10.36 34.88 -4.31
C ARG A 274 -9.18 35.75 -4.76
N LYS A 275 -8.32 35.23 -5.63
CA LYS A 275 -7.18 35.99 -6.19
C LYS A 275 -7.64 37.14 -7.08
N ALA A 276 -8.70 36.96 -7.86
CA ALA A 276 -9.27 38.03 -8.68
C ALA A 276 -9.83 39.16 -7.81
N LEU A 277 -10.56 38.82 -6.74
CA LEU A 277 -11.11 39.79 -5.78
C LEU A 277 -10.01 40.59 -5.05
N GLN A 278 -8.91 39.93 -4.65
CA GLN A 278 -7.77 40.61 -4.02
C GLN A 278 -7.00 41.55 -4.95
N LYS A 279 -7.07 41.35 -6.27
CA LYS A 279 -6.37 42.17 -7.27
C LYS A 279 -7.14 43.45 -7.63
N HIS A 280 -8.42 43.52 -7.26
CA HIS A 280 -9.33 44.65 -7.48
C HIS A 280 -9.61 45.47 -6.21
N SER A 281 -9.03 45.08 -5.07
CA SER A 281 -9.03 45.85 -3.81
C SER A 281 -7.67 46.52 -3.60
#